data_AF-A0AAV1PK42-F1
#
_entry.id   AF-A0AAV1PK42-F1
#
_cell.length_a   1.000
_cell.length_b   1.000
_cell.length_c   1.000
_cell.angle_alpha   90.00
_cell.angle_beta   90.00
_cell.angle_gamma   90.00
#
_symmetry.space_group_name_H-M   'P 1'
#
loop_
_entity.id
_entity.type
_entity.pdbx_description
1 polymer ?
#
loop_
_entity_poly.entity_id
_entity_poly.type
_entity_poly.pdbx_seq_one_letter_code
_entity_poly.pdbx_strand_id
1 'polypeptide(L)'
;MEEDTAVIKSAIYLYERHPTVSTLLSYQKGALHILRGGHFCSTGNHDVIVVGHGSKDTNGTAQLAGYGPVELARFVSTLKTESFFGQLGTVSLISCNLGNEPHFMLQMLKTLQSLRVETKLHIHNTFLSVNSNGEIMTRTDKVWRSHDLSRRVIAELDQRGDLLTTVELGCAGPEFPGYKGNVLYLQTLEWPSHPQMFVPMELRKKYPSIDCLEGLTWSLFFEENERRRAPDYDPERDQRHLKAIWLKEPGAEEDIFFKHITNIQDLLVEIRYNARDEFASDPYYVLNDCIYRLHGKNLTVSLVGKFMSVENPAENEKFQQDFNYHRNISSLQELRQGLKPSKFNDFCRQTFQFQQCNYNCERWGHYFMSAVFSASVRNFRTFSLFLMSVIGCEVGRSRGTDSSLCTAFVGDDHPMVTDHPLPYHVHQRRGFYGCTVDNYEMAPQERRTWLDKVVAKENSLYIKSKQVMNAVTHDEQTELDIFGKVKVMNKYVFSSYLEYFRGTPEGKKLKRGCTASFYVNS
;
A
#
# COMPACT_ATOMS: atom_id res chain seq x y z
N MET A 1 -13.47 16.44 12.93
CA MET A 1 -14.04 16.57 11.57
C MET A 1 -14.58 15.24 11.03
N GLU A 2 -14.21 14.09 11.60
CA GLU A 2 -14.61 12.74 11.14
C GLU A 2 -14.98 11.86 12.33
N GLU A 3 -15.76 10.82 12.08
CA GLU A 3 -16.11 9.78 13.07
C GLU A 3 -15.08 8.63 13.08
N ASP A 4 -13.80 8.97 13.09
CA ASP A 4 -12.70 8.01 13.23
C ASP A 4 -12.16 7.99 14.67
N THR A 5 -11.77 6.80 15.16
CA THR A 5 -11.28 6.64 16.54
C THR A 5 -9.98 7.40 16.81
N ALA A 6 -9.04 7.45 15.85
CA ALA A 6 -7.80 8.21 15.97
C ALA A 6 -8.07 9.72 16.01
N VAL A 7 -8.97 10.21 15.16
CA VAL A 7 -9.38 11.62 15.13
C VAL A 7 -10.08 12.02 16.42
N ILE A 8 -11.06 11.22 16.87
CA ILE A 8 -11.80 11.48 18.11
C ILE A 8 -10.86 11.50 19.32
N LYS A 9 -10.00 10.49 19.47
CA LYS A 9 -9.02 10.44 20.58
C LYS A 9 -8.08 11.63 20.54
N SER A 10 -7.57 11.98 19.36
CA SER A 10 -6.64 13.11 19.21
C SER A 10 -7.29 14.43 19.60
N ALA A 11 -8.53 14.68 19.17
CA ALA A 11 -9.28 15.86 19.54
C ALA A 11 -9.57 15.92 21.05
N ILE A 12 -9.91 14.79 21.67
CA ILE A 12 -10.09 14.69 23.13
C ILE A 12 -8.78 15.00 23.85
N TYR A 13 -7.66 14.38 23.47
CA TYR A 13 -6.39 14.61 24.16
C TYR A 13 -5.89 16.06 24.02
N LEU A 14 -6.10 16.69 22.86
CA LEU A 14 -5.81 18.12 22.69
C LEU A 14 -6.69 19.00 23.60
N TYR A 15 -7.97 18.67 23.75
CA TYR A 15 -8.88 19.37 24.67
C TYR A 15 -8.45 19.21 26.14
N GLU A 16 -8.13 17.99 26.57
CA GLU A 16 -7.74 17.67 27.95
C GLU A 16 -6.42 18.34 28.36
N ARG A 17 -5.62 18.82 27.41
CA ARG A 17 -4.41 19.60 27.72
C ARG A 17 -4.74 20.96 28.35
N HIS A 18 -5.83 21.59 27.92
CA HIS A 18 -6.26 22.91 28.39
C HIS A 18 -7.80 23.02 28.50
N PRO A 19 -8.45 22.20 29.34
CA PRO A 19 -9.91 22.01 29.30
C PRO A 19 -10.70 23.23 29.78
N THR A 20 -10.08 24.09 30.61
CA THR A 20 -10.72 25.30 31.17
C THR A 20 -10.82 26.45 30.18
N VAL A 21 -10.02 26.42 29.10
CA VAL A 21 -9.96 27.48 28.07
C VAL A 21 -10.25 26.95 26.67
N SER A 22 -10.59 25.66 26.55
CA SER A 22 -10.87 24.99 25.28
C SER A 22 -12.34 24.61 25.18
N THR A 23 -12.85 24.52 23.95
CA THR A 23 -14.17 23.94 23.65
C THR A 23 -14.00 22.85 22.61
N LEU A 24 -14.53 21.66 22.90
CA LEU A 24 -14.48 20.52 21.98
C LEU A 24 -15.75 20.49 21.14
N LEU A 25 -15.57 20.55 19.82
CA LEU A 25 -16.64 20.58 18.84
C LEU A 25 -16.58 19.36 17.92
N SER A 26 -17.76 18.92 17.48
CA SER A 26 -17.92 17.98 16.37
C SER A 26 -18.57 18.70 15.19
N TYR A 27 -18.09 18.43 13.98
CA TYR A 27 -18.69 18.92 12.73
C TYR A 27 -19.27 17.74 11.96
N GLN A 28 -20.59 17.73 11.79
CA GLN A 28 -21.31 16.62 11.14
C GLN A 28 -22.43 17.17 10.26
N LYS A 29 -22.49 16.69 9.01
CA LYS A 29 -23.56 17.02 8.04
C LYS A 29 -23.82 18.53 7.90
N GLY A 30 -22.77 19.34 7.95
CA GLY A 30 -22.87 20.79 7.83
C GLY A 30 -23.14 21.55 9.14
N ALA A 31 -23.32 20.85 10.26
CA ALA A 31 -23.64 21.46 11.55
C ALA A 31 -22.52 21.25 12.59
N LEU A 32 -22.35 22.24 13.47
CA LEU A 32 -21.45 22.20 14.61
C LEU A 32 -22.20 21.80 15.88
N HIS A 33 -21.63 20.86 16.61
CA HIS A 33 -22.16 20.38 17.89
C HIS A 33 -21.10 20.54 18.98
N ILE A 34 -21.45 21.21 20.07
CA ILE A 34 -20.59 21.29 21.25
C ILE A 34 -20.64 19.94 21.97
N LEU A 35 -19.46 19.34 22.17
CA LEU A 35 -19.33 18.08 22.91
C LEU A 35 -18.91 18.32 24.37
N ARG A 36 -17.96 19.25 24.60
CA ARG A 36 -17.44 19.62 25.93
C ARG A 36 -17.01 21.09 25.93
N GLY A 37 -17.10 21.75 27.09
CA GLY A 37 -16.74 23.17 27.27
C GLY A 37 -17.97 24.08 27.43
N GLY A 38 -17.72 25.36 27.67
CA GLY A 38 -18.75 26.38 27.86
C GLY A 38 -19.19 27.05 26.55
N HIS A 39 -20.32 27.77 26.58
CA HIS A 39 -20.78 28.57 25.45
C HIS A 39 -19.82 29.73 25.17
N PHE A 40 -19.57 29.97 23.89
CA PHE A 40 -18.64 30.96 23.39
C PHE A 40 -19.09 32.39 23.70
N CYS A 41 -18.30 33.12 24.50
CA CYS A 41 -18.46 34.57 24.65
C CYS A 41 -17.19 35.17 25.27
N SER A 42 -16.04 35.01 24.59
CA SER A 42 -14.81 35.71 24.95
C SER A 42 -14.39 36.65 23.83
N THR A 43 -14.00 37.88 24.22
CA THR A 43 -13.44 38.91 23.35
C THR A 43 -11.94 38.74 23.11
N GLY A 44 -11.31 37.75 23.75
CA GLY A 44 -9.89 37.43 23.56
C GLY A 44 -9.58 36.85 22.18
N ASN A 45 -8.29 36.66 21.89
CA ASN A 45 -7.85 35.99 20.67
C ASN A 45 -8.15 34.49 20.75
N HIS A 46 -8.68 33.94 19.67
CA HIS A 46 -9.05 32.52 19.58
C HIS A 46 -8.16 31.80 18.58
N ASP A 47 -7.68 30.61 18.94
CA ASP A 47 -7.04 29.68 18.02
C ASP A 47 -8.02 28.58 17.64
N VAL A 48 -8.04 28.19 16.36
CA VAL A 48 -8.88 27.12 15.85
C VAL A 48 -8.00 25.92 15.52
N ILE A 49 -8.29 24.79 16.17
CA ILE A 49 -7.60 23.53 15.90
C ILE A 49 -8.55 22.60 15.15
N VAL A 50 -8.18 22.25 13.92
CA VAL A 50 -8.96 21.34 13.07
C VAL A 50 -8.24 20.00 13.04
N VAL A 51 -8.92 18.95 13.52
CA VAL A 51 -8.38 17.59 13.58
C VAL A 51 -9.13 16.70 12.60
N GLY A 52 -8.38 16.01 11.74
CA GLY A 52 -8.88 15.06 10.76
C GLY A 52 -7.73 14.38 10.04
N HIS A 53 -8.06 13.33 9.30
CA HIS A 53 -7.04 12.66 8.51
C HIS A 53 -6.67 13.46 7.25
N GLY A 54 -5.38 13.42 6.90
CA GLY A 54 -4.91 13.93 5.60
C GLY A 54 -5.19 12.94 4.49
N SER A 55 -5.67 13.40 3.35
CA SER A 55 -5.93 12.59 2.15
C SER A 55 -5.71 13.41 0.86
N LYS A 56 -5.90 12.76 -0.29
CA LYS A 56 -5.98 13.43 -1.60
C LYS A 56 -7.27 13.06 -2.30
N ASP A 57 -7.88 14.04 -2.98
CA ASP A 57 -9.07 13.86 -3.78
C ASP A 57 -8.78 13.14 -5.11
N THR A 58 -9.81 12.99 -5.95
CA THR A 58 -9.70 12.33 -7.26
C THR A 58 -8.74 13.02 -8.23
N ASN A 59 -8.49 14.32 -8.04
CA ASN A 59 -7.58 15.12 -8.85
C ASN A 59 -6.18 15.23 -8.23
N GLY A 60 -5.95 14.56 -7.10
CA GLY A 60 -4.70 14.65 -6.34
C GLY A 60 -4.57 15.91 -5.49
N THR A 61 -5.65 16.68 -5.33
CA THR A 61 -5.70 17.85 -4.45
C THR A 61 -5.77 17.39 -2.99
N ALA A 62 -4.92 17.97 -2.15
CA ALA A 62 -4.88 17.62 -0.73
C ALA A 62 -6.18 17.98 0.00
N GLN A 63 -6.55 17.18 0.99
CA GLN A 63 -7.76 17.34 1.78
C GLN A 63 -7.48 17.03 3.26
N LEU A 64 -8.25 17.65 4.15
CA LEU A 64 -8.36 17.27 5.55
C LEU A 64 -9.78 16.80 5.78
N ALA A 65 -9.93 15.58 6.29
CA ALA A 65 -11.22 14.98 6.54
C ALA A 65 -12.16 14.89 5.31
N GLY A 66 -11.57 14.76 4.12
CA GLY A 66 -12.30 14.82 2.85
C GLY A 66 -12.73 16.23 2.41
N TYR A 67 -12.37 17.28 3.17
CA TYR A 67 -12.64 18.67 2.82
C TYR A 67 -11.42 19.31 2.16
N GLY A 68 -11.65 20.01 1.06
CA GLY A 68 -10.65 20.80 0.38
C GLY A 68 -10.35 22.13 1.09
N PRO A 69 -9.34 22.87 0.59
CA PRO A 69 -8.89 24.12 1.20
C PRO A 69 -9.98 25.21 1.21
N VAL A 70 -10.85 25.24 0.21
CA VAL A 70 -11.93 26.23 0.09
C VAL A 70 -13.04 25.94 1.10
N GLU A 71 -13.44 24.67 1.23
CA GLU A 71 -14.46 24.24 2.19
C GLU A 71 -14.00 24.49 3.63
N LEU A 72 -12.74 24.16 3.95
CA LEU A 72 -12.16 24.40 5.27
C LEU A 72 -12.06 25.89 5.60
N ALA A 73 -11.71 26.75 4.63
CA ALA A 73 -11.70 28.18 4.81
C ALA A 73 -13.10 28.73 5.12
N ARG A 74 -14.13 28.28 4.40
CA ARG A 74 -15.53 28.66 4.67
C ARG A 74 -15.98 28.18 6.05
N PHE A 75 -15.59 26.97 6.45
CA PHE A 75 -15.85 26.44 7.78
C PHE A 75 -15.25 27.32 8.89
N VAL A 76 -13.96 27.65 8.78
CA VAL A 76 -13.27 28.53 9.75
C VAL A 76 -13.90 29.93 9.77
N SER A 77 -14.28 30.47 8.61
CA SER A 77 -14.97 31.76 8.53
C SER A 77 -16.34 31.71 9.23
N THR A 78 -17.09 30.63 9.05
CA THR A 78 -18.41 30.44 9.71
C THR A 78 -18.24 30.38 11.23
N LEU A 79 -17.24 29.63 11.71
CA LEU A 79 -16.87 29.60 13.13
C LEU A 79 -16.58 31.01 13.66
N LYS A 80 -15.78 31.80 12.93
CA LYS A 80 -15.45 33.17 13.33
C LYS A 80 -16.69 34.06 13.39
N THR A 81 -17.60 33.96 12.41
CA THR A 81 -18.78 34.84 12.36
C THR A 81 -19.87 34.46 13.36
N GLU A 82 -20.06 33.16 13.61
CA GLU A 82 -21.19 32.65 14.39
C GLU A 82 -20.82 32.31 15.83
N SER A 83 -19.54 32.03 16.11
CA SER A 83 -19.13 31.47 17.41
C SER A 83 -18.35 32.44 18.29
N PHE A 84 -17.55 33.38 17.80
CA PHE A 84 -16.79 34.28 18.70
C PHE A 84 -16.57 35.69 18.15
N PHE A 85 -16.53 36.69 19.05
CA PHE A 85 -16.41 38.10 18.68
C PHE A 85 -14.97 38.64 18.65
N GLY A 86 -13.98 37.82 19.07
CA GLY A 86 -12.57 38.18 19.11
C GLY A 86 -11.83 38.00 17.77
N GLN A 87 -10.53 38.33 17.75
CA GLN A 87 -9.69 38.05 16.59
C GLN A 87 -9.36 36.56 16.50
N LEU A 88 -9.27 36.04 15.27
CA LEU A 88 -8.75 34.69 15.02
C LEU A 88 -7.23 34.79 14.96
N GLY A 89 -6.54 34.15 15.92
CA GLY A 89 -5.09 34.10 15.97
C GLY A 89 -4.54 33.17 14.90
N THR A 90 -4.57 31.87 15.20
CA THR A 90 -4.02 30.82 14.33
C THR A 90 -5.05 29.75 13.99
N VAL A 91 -4.98 29.23 12.77
CA VAL A 91 -5.63 27.96 12.39
C VAL A 91 -4.58 26.85 12.37
N SER A 92 -4.68 25.91 13.31
CA SER A 92 -3.81 24.72 13.34
C SER A 92 -4.52 23.54 12.69
N LEU A 93 -3.95 23.02 11.60
CA LEU A 93 -4.44 21.84 10.90
C LEU A 93 -3.65 20.61 11.38
N ILE A 94 -4.27 19.82 12.24
CA ILE A 94 -3.69 18.60 12.80
C ILE A 94 -4.04 17.44 11.88
N SER A 95 -3.22 17.27 10.85
CA SER A 95 -3.33 16.27 9.80
C SER A 95 -1.95 15.95 9.24
N CYS A 96 -1.74 14.70 8.80
CA CYS A 96 -0.46 14.30 8.22
C CYS A 96 -0.20 14.98 6.87
N ASN A 97 1.07 15.29 6.59
CA ASN A 97 1.62 15.67 5.29
C ASN A 97 1.04 16.91 4.57
N LEU A 98 0.06 17.62 5.13
CA LEU A 98 -0.51 18.83 4.50
C LEU A 98 0.50 19.96 4.35
N GLY A 99 1.56 20.00 5.18
CA GLY A 99 2.64 20.96 5.06
C GLY A 99 3.48 20.82 3.79
N ASN A 100 3.35 19.70 3.07
CA ASN A 100 4.00 19.46 1.78
C ASN A 100 3.18 20.00 0.59
N GLU A 101 2.00 20.60 0.83
CA GLU A 101 1.02 20.92 -0.20
C GLU A 101 0.87 22.46 -0.35
N PRO A 102 1.79 23.14 -1.05
CA PRO A 102 1.79 24.60 -1.15
C PRO A 102 0.54 25.16 -1.82
N HIS A 103 -0.03 24.44 -2.78
CA HIS A 103 -1.27 24.84 -3.44
C HIS A 103 -2.45 24.86 -2.46
N PHE A 104 -2.55 23.85 -1.59
CA PHE A 104 -3.57 23.79 -0.55
C PHE A 104 -3.46 24.98 0.41
N MET A 105 -2.24 25.24 0.92
CA MET A 105 -1.98 26.34 1.85
C MET A 105 -2.35 27.69 1.25
N LEU A 106 -1.88 27.96 0.01
CA LEU A 106 -2.16 29.18 -0.71
C LEU A 106 -3.67 29.37 -0.96
N GLN A 107 -4.35 28.32 -1.44
CA GLN A 107 -5.77 28.40 -1.76
C GLN A 107 -6.64 28.62 -0.51
N MET A 108 -6.31 27.96 0.60
CA MET A 108 -7.02 28.13 1.87
C MET A 108 -6.83 29.56 2.40
N LEU A 109 -5.59 30.05 2.44
CA LEU A 109 -5.28 31.40 2.91
C LEU A 109 -5.92 32.49 2.04
N LYS A 110 -5.86 32.37 0.71
CA LYS A 110 -6.54 33.31 -0.21
C LYS A 110 -8.05 33.30 -0.01
N THR A 111 -8.63 32.13 0.23
CA THR A 111 -10.07 32.01 0.51
C THR A 111 -10.42 32.68 1.84
N LEU A 112 -9.64 32.45 2.90
CA LEU A 112 -9.80 33.11 4.19
C LEU A 112 -9.70 34.64 4.08
N GLN A 113 -8.69 35.14 3.34
CA GLN A 113 -8.53 36.57 3.08
C GLN A 113 -9.75 37.16 2.33
N SER A 114 -10.27 36.44 1.32
CA SER A 114 -11.47 36.85 0.59
C SER A 114 -12.73 36.91 1.48
N LEU A 115 -12.74 36.12 2.56
CA LEU A 115 -13.77 36.11 3.61
C LEU A 115 -13.45 37.06 4.77
N ARG A 116 -12.46 37.96 4.62
CA ARG A 116 -12.00 38.93 5.63
C ARG A 116 -11.50 38.27 6.92
N VAL A 117 -10.85 37.13 6.77
CA VAL A 117 -10.18 36.41 7.85
C VAL A 117 -8.68 36.40 7.60
N GLU A 118 -7.96 37.29 8.28
CA GLU A 118 -6.50 37.29 8.31
C GLU A 118 -6.02 36.40 9.45
N THR A 119 -5.15 35.43 9.13
CA THR A 119 -4.61 34.45 10.09
C THR A 119 -3.41 33.73 9.47
N LYS A 120 -2.71 32.96 10.29
CA LYS A 120 -1.65 32.04 9.86
C LYS A 120 -2.12 30.60 9.98
N LEU A 121 -1.59 29.72 9.15
CA LEU A 121 -1.80 28.29 9.27
C LEU A 121 -0.61 27.64 9.98
N HIS A 122 -0.88 26.78 10.97
CA HIS A 122 0.10 25.84 11.50
C HIS A 122 -0.21 24.45 10.98
N ILE A 123 0.71 23.86 10.24
CA ILE A 123 0.53 22.59 9.53
C ILE A 123 1.81 21.76 9.70
N HIS A 124 1.76 20.45 9.46
CA HIS A 124 2.95 19.61 9.55
C HIS A 124 3.23 18.88 8.23
N ASN A 125 4.52 18.68 7.94
CA ASN A 125 5.02 18.07 6.70
C ASN A 125 5.34 16.57 6.84
N THR A 126 4.86 15.93 7.90
CA THR A 126 5.15 14.53 8.22
C THR A 126 3.92 13.85 8.82
N PHE A 127 4.05 12.57 9.19
CA PHE A 127 3.05 11.82 9.93
C PHE A 127 2.85 12.39 11.34
N LEU A 128 1.60 12.50 11.75
CA LEU A 128 1.16 13.02 13.03
C LEU A 128 0.35 11.99 13.82
N SER A 129 0.47 12.07 15.13
CA SER A 129 -0.41 11.45 16.12
C SER A 129 -0.50 12.38 17.33
N VAL A 130 -1.51 12.23 18.16
CA VAL A 130 -1.59 12.92 19.45
C VAL A 130 -1.52 11.89 20.57
N ASN A 131 -0.63 12.09 21.54
CA ASN A 131 -0.53 11.18 22.69
C ASN A 131 -1.59 11.50 23.76
N SER A 132 -1.67 10.67 24.80
CA SER A 132 -2.65 10.83 25.88
C SER A 132 -2.51 12.13 26.69
N ASN A 133 -1.37 12.82 26.57
CA ASN A 133 -1.09 14.09 27.24
C ASN A 133 -1.45 15.30 26.36
N GLY A 134 -1.98 15.09 25.15
CA GLY A 134 -2.30 16.16 24.20
C GLY A 134 -1.08 16.75 23.51
N GLU A 135 0.05 16.02 23.49
CA GLU A 135 1.24 16.42 22.73
C GLU A 135 1.14 15.91 21.29
N ILE A 136 1.56 16.76 20.35
CA ILE A 136 1.67 16.40 18.94
C ILE A 136 2.95 15.59 18.76
N MET A 137 2.78 14.36 18.33
CA MET A 137 3.83 13.41 17.99
C MET A 137 4.04 13.43 16.49
N THR A 138 5.28 13.58 16.05
CA THR A 138 5.66 13.50 14.63
C THR A 138 6.45 12.22 14.40
N ARG A 139 6.37 11.62 13.20
CA ARG A 139 7.12 10.39 12.89
C ARG A 139 8.01 10.57 11.67
N THR A 140 9.31 10.45 11.86
CA THR A 140 10.32 10.41 10.79
C THR A 140 11.08 9.09 10.90
N ASP A 141 11.33 8.39 9.79
CA ASP A 141 12.06 7.11 9.75
C ASP A 141 11.54 6.08 10.76
N LYS A 142 10.21 6.04 10.94
CA LYS A 142 9.49 5.16 11.88
C LYS A 142 9.76 5.44 13.37
N VAL A 143 10.46 6.53 13.71
CA VAL A 143 10.68 6.99 15.08
C VAL A 143 9.72 8.13 15.40
N TRP A 144 8.98 7.99 16.50
CA TRP A 144 8.10 9.04 17.00
C TRP A 144 8.88 10.02 17.86
N ARG A 145 8.65 11.31 17.63
CA ARG A 145 9.25 12.42 18.40
C ARG A 145 8.17 13.36 18.88
N SER A 146 8.27 13.81 20.13
CA SER A 146 7.45 14.90 20.65
C SER A 146 8.17 16.23 20.41
N HIS A 147 7.44 17.32 20.23
CA HIS A 147 7.99 18.68 20.09
C HIS A 147 9.04 18.88 18.96
N ASP A 148 8.94 18.12 17.86
CA ASP A 148 9.80 18.31 16.69
C ASP A 148 9.32 19.51 15.84
N LEU A 149 9.80 20.70 16.20
CA LEU A 149 9.43 21.95 15.53
C LEU A 149 9.89 22.01 14.08
N SER A 150 10.94 21.24 13.70
CA SER A 150 11.44 21.16 12.32
C SER A 150 10.40 20.60 11.34
N ARG A 151 9.33 19.99 11.85
CA ARG A 151 8.25 19.40 11.07
C ARG A 151 7.00 20.26 11.01
N ARG A 152 6.98 21.38 11.75
CA ARG A 152 5.91 22.35 11.70
C ARG A 152 6.22 23.40 10.64
N VAL A 153 5.27 23.57 9.74
CA VAL A 153 5.25 24.59 8.69
C VAL A 153 4.25 25.67 9.12
N ILE A 154 4.72 26.90 9.18
CA ILE A 154 3.89 28.09 9.38
C ILE A 154 3.68 28.74 8.02
N ALA A 155 2.43 28.85 7.59
CA ALA A 155 2.08 29.44 6.31
C ALA A 155 1.24 30.71 6.49
N GLU A 156 1.61 31.77 5.80
CA GLU A 156 0.89 33.05 5.78
C GLU A 156 0.97 33.71 4.40
N LEU A 157 0.15 34.74 4.17
CA LEU A 157 0.26 35.56 2.95
C LEU A 157 1.09 36.81 3.26
N ASP A 158 1.95 37.19 2.33
CA ASP A 158 2.62 38.48 2.37
C ASP A 158 1.67 39.64 1.97
N GLN A 159 2.19 40.86 1.96
CA GLN A 159 1.43 42.06 1.57
C GLN A 159 0.95 42.04 0.11
N ARG A 160 1.53 41.19 -0.74
CA ARG A 160 1.20 41.03 -2.17
C ARG A 160 0.20 39.89 -2.40
N GLY A 161 -0.08 39.07 -1.38
CA GLY A 161 -0.93 37.89 -1.46
C GLY A 161 -0.19 36.63 -1.92
N ASP A 162 1.14 36.63 -1.84
CA ASP A 162 1.99 35.48 -2.11
C ASP A 162 2.20 34.63 -0.84
N LEU A 163 2.36 33.31 -1.02
CA LEU A 163 2.54 32.37 0.09
C LEU A 163 3.95 32.51 0.69
N LEU A 164 4.01 32.81 1.98
CA LEU A 164 5.22 32.68 2.79
C LEU A 164 5.10 31.44 3.66
N THR A 165 6.04 30.50 3.48
CA THR A 165 6.18 29.34 4.37
C THR A 165 7.45 29.46 5.17
N THR A 166 7.34 29.40 6.50
CA THR A 166 8.48 29.31 7.41
C THR A 166 8.47 27.94 8.07
N VAL A 167 9.64 27.29 8.08
CA VAL A 167 9.87 26.08 8.87
C VAL A 167 10.63 26.51 10.10
N GLU A 168 10.10 26.23 11.28
CA GLU A 168 10.80 26.56 12.53
C GLU A 168 12.08 25.73 12.62
N LEU A 169 13.25 26.39 12.59
CA LEU A 169 14.53 25.75 12.88
C LEU A 169 14.54 25.39 14.36
N GLY A 170 14.36 24.10 14.68
CA GLY A 170 14.32 23.60 16.05
C GLY A 170 15.02 22.26 16.20
N CYS A 171 15.39 21.93 17.44
CA CYS A 171 15.92 20.61 17.79
C CYS A 171 14.84 19.54 17.58
N ALA A 172 15.23 18.40 17.00
CA ALA A 172 14.40 17.21 17.04
C ALA A 172 14.15 16.86 18.52
N GLY A 173 12.90 17.00 18.97
CA GLY A 173 12.56 16.73 20.36
C GLY A 173 12.72 15.24 20.72
N PRO A 174 12.40 14.85 21.97
CA PRO A 174 12.72 13.52 22.48
C PRO A 174 12.05 12.39 21.69
N GLU A 175 12.76 11.27 21.53
CA GLU A 175 12.27 10.07 20.86
C GLU A 175 11.43 9.17 21.77
N PHE A 176 10.39 8.54 21.21
CA PHE A 176 9.48 7.65 21.90
C PHE A 176 9.37 6.29 21.18
N PRO A 177 10.40 5.42 21.29
CA PRO A 177 10.48 4.17 20.54
C PRO A 177 9.36 3.16 20.85
N GLY A 178 8.75 3.22 22.04
CA GLY A 178 7.63 2.37 22.44
C GLY A 178 6.24 2.89 22.06
N TYR A 179 6.15 4.13 21.56
CA TYR A 179 4.87 4.73 21.20
C TYR A 179 4.43 4.21 19.83
N LYS A 180 3.25 3.57 19.75
CA LYS A 180 2.71 3.08 18.48
C LYS A 180 2.02 4.19 17.67
N GLY A 181 1.40 5.14 18.36
CA GLY A 181 0.64 6.26 17.77
C GLY A 181 -0.64 5.81 17.06
N ASN A 182 -1.59 6.75 16.91
CA ASN A 182 -2.74 6.61 16.03
C ASN A 182 -2.57 7.66 14.93
N VAL A 183 -2.10 7.23 13.75
CA VAL A 183 -1.66 8.16 12.70
C VAL A 183 -2.86 8.89 12.08
N LEU A 184 -2.80 10.21 12.01
CA LEU A 184 -3.84 11.07 11.43
C LEU A 184 -3.70 11.20 9.90
N TYR A 185 -3.56 10.07 9.21
CA TYR A 185 -3.47 9.99 7.76
C TYR A 185 -4.49 8.99 7.23
N LEU A 186 -5.33 9.40 6.26
CA LEU A 186 -6.34 8.53 5.65
C LEU A 186 -5.70 7.76 4.50
N GLN A 187 -4.60 7.09 4.80
CA GLN A 187 -4.10 6.01 3.97
C GLN A 187 -3.88 4.87 4.95
N THR A 188 -4.96 4.12 5.19
CA THR A 188 -4.93 2.87 5.95
C THR A 188 -4.04 1.88 5.21
N LEU A 189 -2.73 2.02 5.37
CA LEU A 189 -1.81 0.88 5.42
C LEU A 189 -1.79 0.34 6.86
N GLU A 190 -2.94 0.35 7.54
CA GLU A 190 -3.05 -0.31 8.85
C GLU A 190 -2.80 -1.79 8.63
N TRP A 191 -1.62 -2.23 9.06
CA TRP A 191 -1.31 -3.64 9.07
C TRP A 191 -2.24 -4.31 10.09
N PRO A 192 -3.01 -5.33 9.68
CA PRO A 192 -3.99 -5.89 10.58
C PRO A 192 -3.28 -6.58 11.75
N SER A 193 -3.79 -6.33 12.97
CA SER A 193 -3.18 -6.79 14.22
C SER A 193 -3.51 -8.23 14.57
N HIS A 194 -4.55 -8.79 13.96
CA HIS A 194 -4.96 -10.17 14.11
C HIS A 194 -5.54 -10.70 12.79
N PRO A 195 -5.55 -12.03 12.58
CA PRO A 195 -6.31 -12.69 11.52
C PRO A 195 -7.75 -12.18 11.37
N GLN A 196 -8.18 -11.93 10.13
CA GLN A 196 -9.56 -11.58 9.78
C GLN A 196 -9.86 -11.88 8.30
N MET A 197 -11.14 -11.84 7.93
CA MET A 197 -11.57 -12.04 6.53
C MET A 197 -11.70 -10.68 5.85
N PHE A 198 -11.16 -10.55 4.63
CA PHE A 198 -11.18 -9.29 3.87
C PHE A 198 -12.14 -9.32 2.70
N VAL A 199 -12.49 -10.53 2.22
CA VAL A 199 -13.54 -10.69 1.22
C VAL A 199 -14.92 -10.62 1.89
N PRO A 200 -15.86 -9.80 1.37
CA PRO A 200 -17.21 -9.70 1.90
C PRO A 200 -17.91 -11.05 2.01
N MET A 201 -18.73 -11.21 3.05
CA MET A 201 -19.41 -12.47 3.36
C MET A 201 -20.27 -12.97 2.20
N GLU A 202 -20.90 -12.09 1.44
CA GLU A 202 -21.74 -12.38 0.27
C GLU A 202 -20.92 -13.11 -0.80
N LEU A 203 -19.72 -12.61 -1.08
CA LEU A 203 -18.81 -13.21 -2.03
C LEU A 203 -18.18 -14.49 -1.49
N ARG A 204 -17.90 -14.58 -0.18
CA ARG A 204 -17.41 -15.83 0.44
C ARG A 204 -18.46 -16.95 0.42
N LYS A 205 -19.75 -16.61 0.53
CA LYS A 205 -20.85 -17.57 0.34
C LYS A 205 -20.93 -18.06 -1.11
N LYS A 206 -20.77 -17.15 -2.07
CA LYS A 206 -20.77 -17.47 -3.52
C LYS A 206 -19.53 -18.27 -3.95
N TYR A 207 -18.37 -17.95 -3.38
CA TYR A 207 -17.06 -18.49 -3.73
C TYR A 207 -16.40 -19.15 -2.50
N PRO A 208 -16.78 -20.39 -2.18
CA PRO A 208 -16.49 -21.00 -0.87
C PRO A 208 -15.01 -21.32 -0.63
N SER A 209 -14.17 -21.34 -1.68
CA SER A 209 -12.73 -21.63 -1.53
C SER A 209 -11.92 -20.40 -1.12
N ILE A 210 -12.52 -19.22 -1.15
CA ILE A 210 -11.86 -17.96 -0.76
C ILE A 210 -11.47 -17.96 0.70
N ASP A 211 -12.27 -18.56 1.59
CA ASP A 211 -11.95 -18.62 3.02
C ASP A 211 -10.54 -19.21 3.24
N CYS A 212 -10.15 -20.17 2.40
CA CYS A 212 -8.91 -20.90 2.50
C CYS A 212 -7.75 -20.25 1.79
N LEU A 213 -8.04 -19.55 0.68
CA LEU A 213 -7.07 -18.65 0.07
C LEU A 213 -6.68 -17.54 1.05
N GLU A 214 -7.65 -16.92 1.74
CA GLU A 214 -7.35 -15.91 2.77
C GLU A 214 -6.50 -16.51 3.89
N GLY A 215 -6.84 -17.69 4.41
CA GLY A 215 -6.02 -18.36 5.42
C GLY A 215 -4.57 -18.64 4.97
N LEU A 216 -4.36 -19.06 3.72
CA LEU A 216 -3.03 -19.23 3.15
C LEU A 216 -2.29 -17.89 3.04
N THR A 217 -2.98 -16.84 2.61
CA THR A 217 -2.43 -15.48 2.54
C THR A 217 -2.00 -14.99 3.92
N TRP A 218 -2.80 -15.23 4.96
CA TRP A 218 -2.40 -14.97 6.34
C TRP A 218 -1.14 -15.73 6.72
N SER A 219 -1.04 -17.03 6.42
CA SER A 219 0.14 -17.81 6.77
C SER A 219 1.44 -17.29 6.17
N LEU A 220 1.38 -16.67 4.98
CA LEU A 220 2.54 -16.14 4.27
C LEU A 220 2.93 -14.73 4.70
N PHE A 221 1.94 -13.90 5.02
CA PHE A 221 2.17 -12.46 5.23
C PHE A 221 2.04 -12.03 6.70
N PHE A 222 1.42 -12.81 7.56
CA PHE A 222 1.24 -12.45 8.96
C PHE A 222 2.46 -12.78 9.82
N GLU A 223 2.75 -11.90 10.79
CA GLU A 223 3.56 -12.22 11.98
C GLU A 223 5.07 -12.49 11.85
N GLU A 224 5.78 -12.08 10.79
CA GLU A 224 7.23 -11.81 11.02
C GLU A 224 7.39 -10.40 11.59
N ASN A 225 7.77 -10.35 12.87
CA ASN A 225 8.26 -9.14 13.53
C ASN A 225 9.61 -8.66 12.95
N GLU A 226 10.26 -9.49 12.15
CA GLU A 226 11.52 -9.15 11.48
C GLU A 226 11.26 -8.19 10.32
N ARG A 227 11.91 -7.01 10.38
CA ARG A 227 11.98 -6.04 9.28
C ARG A 227 12.96 -6.49 8.20
N ARG A 228 13.04 -7.80 7.94
CA ARG A 228 13.95 -8.35 6.96
C ARG A 228 13.59 -7.79 5.59
N ARG A 229 14.62 -7.37 4.86
CA ARG A 229 14.56 -6.97 3.46
C ARG A 229 15.33 -7.98 2.63
N ALA A 230 15.13 -7.96 1.32
CA ALA A 230 16.04 -8.61 0.40
C ALA A 230 17.47 -8.04 0.59
N PRO A 231 18.51 -8.85 0.30
CA PRO A 231 19.89 -8.38 0.34
C PRO A 231 20.10 -7.21 -0.63
N ASP A 232 21.03 -6.32 -0.30
CA ASP A 232 21.45 -5.27 -1.24
C ASP A 232 22.23 -5.89 -2.40
N TYR A 233 22.00 -5.37 -3.61
CA TYR A 233 22.83 -5.69 -4.76
C TYR A 233 23.99 -4.70 -4.82
N ASP A 234 25.21 -5.20 -4.65
CA ASP A 234 26.44 -4.42 -4.76
C ASP A 234 27.16 -4.81 -6.06
N PRO A 235 27.10 -3.98 -7.12
CA PRO A 235 27.72 -4.28 -8.40
C PRO A 235 29.24 -4.37 -8.32
N GLU A 236 29.88 -3.68 -7.36
CA GLU A 236 31.34 -3.69 -7.19
C GLU A 236 31.85 -4.99 -6.57
N ARG A 237 30.98 -5.73 -5.88
CA ARG A 237 31.28 -7.07 -5.35
C ARG A 237 31.00 -8.20 -6.35
N ASP A 238 30.37 -7.90 -7.47
CA ASP A 238 30.14 -8.90 -8.52
C ASP A 238 31.45 -9.17 -9.28
N GLN A 239 31.96 -10.39 -9.15
CA GLN A 239 33.18 -10.85 -9.82
C GLN A 239 33.07 -10.82 -11.36
N ARG A 240 31.85 -10.70 -11.90
CA ARG A 240 31.60 -10.58 -13.34
C ARG A 240 31.88 -9.17 -13.90
N HIS A 241 32.20 -8.18 -13.05
CA HIS A 241 32.51 -6.80 -13.45
C HIS A 241 31.45 -6.15 -14.35
N LEU A 242 30.17 -6.45 -14.10
CA LEU A 242 29.05 -5.91 -14.87
C LEU A 242 28.79 -4.45 -14.49
N LYS A 243 28.40 -3.62 -15.47
CA LYS A 243 27.96 -2.24 -15.24
C LYS A 243 26.49 -2.06 -15.60
N ALA A 244 25.83 -1.13 -14.91
CA ALA A 244 24.45 -0.77 -15.21
C ALA A 244 24.39 -0.07 -16.58
N ILE A 245 23.70 -0.71 -17.54
CA ILE A 245 23.33 -0.11 -18.80
C ILE A 245 21.89 0.38 -18.66
N TRP A 246 21.72 1.70 -18.59
CA TRP A 246 20.43 2.33 -18.42
C TRP A 246 19.69 2.51 -19.75
N LEU A 247 18.37 2.33 -19.73
CA LEU A 247 17.48 2.72 -20.82
C LEU A 247 17.22 4.24 -20.81
N LYS A 248 17.33 4.85 -19.63
CA LYS A 248 17.35 6.29 -19.39
C LYS A 248 18.20 6.54 -18.16
N GLU A 249 19.22 7.38 -18.30
CA GLU A 249 20.07 7.75 -17.16
C GLU A 249 19.21 8.31 -16.00
N PRO A 250 19.45 7.86 -14.77
CA PRO A 250 18.83 8.46 -13.60
C PRO A 250 19.29 9.92 -13.43
N GLY A 251 18.49 10.72 -12.74
CA GLY A 251 18.84 12.11 -12.45
C GLY A 251 20.10 12.18 -11.57
N ALA A 252 20.91 13.23 -11.73
CA ALA A 252 22.16 13.41 -10.99
C ALA A 252 22.00 13.47 -9.45
N GLU A 253 20.77 13.66 -8.95
CA GLU A 253 20.41 13.72 -7.53
C GLU A 253 19.64 12.47 -7.04
N GLU A 254 19.39 11.46 -7.89
CA GLU A 254 18.75 10.21 -7.45
C GLU A 254 19.76 9.31 -6.75
N ASP A 255 19.66 9.18 -5.41
CA ASP A 255 20.40 8.17 -4.65
C ASP A 255 19.70 6.80 -4.80
N ILE A 256 20.33 5.89 -5.55
CA ILE A 256 19.75 4.61 -5.97
C ILE A 256 20.32 3.46 -5.14
N PHE A 257 19.44 2.79 -4.41
CA PHE A 257 19.75 1.55 -3.69
C PHE A 257 19.03 0.36 -4.34
N PHE A 258 19.80 -0.67 -4.68
CA PHE A 258 19.29 -1.86 -5.33
C PHE A 258 19.04 -2.99 -4.33
N LYS A 259 17.83 -3.56 -4.36
CA LYS A 259 17.53 -4.82 -3.67
C LYS A 259 17.62 -5.99 -4.64
N HIS A 260 18.32 -7.05 -4.25
CA HIS A 260 18.54 -8.24 -5.06
C HIS A 260 17.49 -9.31 -4.76
N ILE A 261 16.64 -9.63 -5.73
CA ILE A 261 15.67 -10.72 -5.61
C ILE A 261 16.31 -11.99 -6.20
N THR A 262 16.81 -12.87 -5.34
CA THR A 262 17.49 -14.12 -5.76
C THR A 262 16.64 -15.37 -5.56
N ASN A 263 15.64 -15.28 -4.70
CA ASN A 263 14.79 -16.41 -4.31
C ASN A 263 13.38 -15.94 -3.95
N ILE A 264 12.46 -16.90 -3.78
CA ILE A 264 11.05 -16.63 -3.45
C ILE A 264 10.88 -15.95 -2.07
N GLN A 265 11.77 -16.19 -1.12
CA GLN A 265 11.72 -15.54 0.19
C GLN A 265 12.08 -14.05 0.10
N ASP A 266 13.08 -13.68 -0.70
CA ASP A 266 13.40 -12.27 -0.99
C ASP A 266 12.18 -11.56 -1.60
N LEU A 267 11.52 -12.23 -2.54
CA LEU A 267 10.30 -11.72 -3.17
C LEU A 267 9.17 -11.51 -2.15
N LEU A 268 8.94 -12.47 -1.26
CA LEU A 268 7.92 -12.40 -0.20
C LEU A 268 8.15 -11.21 0.74
N VAL A 269 9.39 -11.03 1.24
CA VAL A 269 9.69 -9.95 2.20
C VAL A 269 9.61 -8.57 1.55
N GLU A 270 9.99 -8.45 0.27
CA GLU A 270 9.82 -7.20 -0.46
C GLU A 270 8.35 -6.92 -0.76
N ILE A 271 7.53 -7.91 -1.17
CA ILE A 271 6.08 -7.72 -1.33
C ILE A 271 5.47 -7.17 -0.04
N ARG A 272 5.86 -7.76 1.10
CA ARG A 272 5.38 -7.33 2.42
C ARG A 272 5.80 -5.89 2.73
N TYR A 273 7.07 -5.55 2.53
CA TYR A 273 7.60 -4.21 2.74
C TYR A 273 6.82 -3.16 1.92
N ASN A 274 6.60 -3.43 0.62
CA ASN A 274 5.90 -2.52 -0.28
C ASN A 274 4.40 -2.38 -0.08
N ALA A 275 3.78 -3.35 0.57
CA ALA A 275 2.40 -3.26 0.97
C ALA A 275 2.20 -2.57 2.33
N ARG A 276 3.24 -2.54 3.18
CA ARG A 276 3.18 -1.98 4.54
C ARG A 276 3.67 -0.53 4.62
N ASP A 277 4.71 -0.21 3.89
CA ASP A 277 5.41 1.07 4.00
C ASP A 277 5.14 1.96 2.78
N GLU A 278 4.99 3.26 3.02
CA GLU A 278 5.14 4.28 1.99
C GLU A 278 6.61 4.66 1.88
N PHE A 279 7.05 4.95 0.66
CA PHE A 279 8.45 5.24 0.38
C PHE A 279 8.61 6.69 -0.02
N ALA A 280 9.66 7.32 0.53
CA ALA A 280 10.06 8.67 0.14
C ALA A 280 10.57 8.71 -1.31
N SER A 281 11.16 7.61 -1.79
CA SER A 281 11.68 7.43 -3.15
C SER A 281 11.29 6.07 -3.73
N ASP A 282 11.27 5.97 -5.06
CA ASP A 282 10.92 4.74 -5.77
C ASP A 282 12.01 3.67 -5.56
N PRO A 283 11.68 2.47 -5.04
CA PRO A 283 12.67 1.42 -4.83
C PRO A 283 13.08 0.75 -6.15
N TYR A 284 14.34 0.31 -6.20
CA TYR A 284 14.93 -0.39 -7.33
C TYR A 284 15.24 -1.85 -6.99
N TYR A 285 14.89 -2.75 -7.91
CA TYR A 285 15.01 -4.19 -7.76
C TYR A 285 15.84 -4.80 -8.87
N VAL A 286 16.68 -5.77 -8.53
CA VAL A 286 17.46 -6.57 -9.48
C VAL A 286 16.92 -7.99 -9.53
N LEU A 287 16.61 -8.46 -10.73
CA LEU A 287 16.17 -9.84 -11.01
C LEU A 287 16.75 -10.28 -12.36
N ASN A 288 17.54 -11.36 -12.37
CA ASN A 288 18.29 -11.84 -13.55
C ASN A 288 19.11 -10.71 -14.21
N ASP A 289 19.89 -9.99 -13.41
CA ASP A 289 20.71 -8.83 -13.81
C ASP A 289 19.90 -7.62 -14.36
N CYS A 290 18.58 -7.73 -14.54
CA CYS A 290 17.72 -6.64 -15.00
C CYS A 290 17.32 -5.73 -13.83
N ILE A 291 17.29 -4.42 -14.10
CA ILE A 291 16.99 -3.37 -13.13
C ILE A 291 15.55 -2.89 -13.33
N TYR A 292 14.75 -3.00 -12.27
CA TYR A 292 13.35 -2.61 -12.25
C TYR A 292 13.11 -1.48 -11.25
N ARG A 293 12.37 -0.46 -11.65
CA ARG A 293 11.87 0.61 -10.78
C ARG A 293 10.41 0.35 -10.44
N LEU A 294 10.08 0.30 -9.15
CA LEU A 294 8.69 0.29 -8.69
C LEU A 294 8.25 1.72 -8.39
N HIS A 295 7.26 2.19 -9.13
CA HIS A 295 6.71 3.54 -8.96
C HIS A 295 5.81 3.59 -7.71
N GLY A 296 6.23 4.31 -6.67
CA GLY A 296 5.58 4.28 -5.35
C GLY A 296 4.13 4.76 -5.35
N LYS A 297 3.74 5.62 -6.30
CA LYS A 297 2.38 6.19 -6.39
C LYS A 297 1.34 5.19 -6.89
N ASN A 298 1.63 4.48 -7.98
CA ASN A 298 0.68 3.60 -8.68
C ASN A 298 1.08 2.12 -8.61
N LEU A 299 2.24 1.80 -8.03
CA LEU A 299 2.86 0.48 -7.97
C LEU A 299 3.17 -0.13 -9.33
N THR A 300 3.25 0.66 -10.42
CA THR A 300 3.68 0.10 -11.71
C THR A 300 5.15 -0.24 -11.67
N VAL A 301 5.56 -1.25 -12.44
CA VAL A 301 6.96 -1.62 -12.57
C VAL A 301 7.45 -1.26 -13.97
N SER A 302 8.61 -0.61 -14.04
CA SER A 302 9.31 -0.34 -15.29
C SER A 302 10.65 -1.05 -15.30
N LEU A 303 10.97 -1.71 -16.41
CA LEU A 303 12.35 -2.06 -16.74
C LEU A 303 13.09 -0.75 -17.05
N VAL A 304 14.18 -0.48 -16.33
CA VAL A 304 14.94 0.79 -16.45
C VAL A 304 16.39 0.57 -16.87
N GLY A 305 16.91 -0.64 -16.74
CA GLY A 305 18.28 -0.98 -17.15
C GLY A 305 18.60 -2.46 -16.96
N LYS A 306 19.85 -2.82 -17.21
CA LYS A 306 20.39 -4.17 -16.99
C LYS A 306 21.88 -4.08 -16.66
N PHE A 307 22.37 -4.91 -15.74
CA PHE A 307 23.79 -5.10 -15.51
C PHE A 307 24.37 -5.98 -16.62
N MET A 308 25.31 -5.43 -17.40
CA MET A 308 25.89 -6.08 -18.58
C MET A 308 27.41 -5.84 -18.63
N SER A 309 28.12 -6.67 -19.40
CA SER A 309 29.55 -6.46 -19.64
C SER A 309 29.78 -5.24 -20.51
N VAL A 310 30.77 -4.42 -20.16
CA VAL A 310 31.21 -3.28 -20.98
C VAL A 310 32.03 -3.70 -22.20
N GLU A 311 32.47 -4.96 -22.25
CA GLU A 311 33.33 -5.48 -23.31
C GLU A 311 32.55 -5.80 -24.59
N ASN A 312 31.22 -5.82 -24.54
CA ASN A 312 30.34 -6.12 -25.69
C ASN A 312 29.38 -4.95 -26.00
N PRO A 313 29.87 -3.83 -26.57
CA PRO A 313 29.05 -2.65 -26.84
C PRO A 313 27.89 -2.92 -27.80
N ALA A 314 28.03 -3.85 -28.75
CA ALA A 314 26.96 -4.22 -29.68
C ALA A 314 25.75 -4.84 -28.98
N GLU A 315 25.97 -5.63 -27.93
CA GLU A 315 24.88 -6.20 -27.11
C GLU A 315 24.19 -5.13 -26.25
N ASN A 316 24.97 -4.19 -25.71
CA ASN A 316 24.47 -3.06 -24.92
C ASN A 316 23.57 -2.14 -25.78
N GLU A 317 24.02 -1.80 -27.00
CA GLU A 317 23.22 -1.02 -27.96
C GLU A 317 21.95 -1.75 -28.37
N LYS A 318 22.03 -3.07 -28.63
CA LYS A 318 20.87 -3.88 -28.98
C LYS A 318 19.83 -3.90 -27.85
N PHE A 319 20.27 -4.10 -26.60
CA PHE A 319 19.39 -4.02 -25.43
C PHE A 319 18.68 -2.67 -25.34
N GLN A 320 19.42 -1.57 -25.50
CA GLN A 320 18.82 -0.24 -25.48
C GLN A 320 17.81 -0.07 -26.61
N GLN A 321 18.12 -0.49 -27.84
CA GLN A 321 17.20 -0.40 -28.99
C GLN A 321 15.92 -1.23 -28.78
N ASP A 322 16.05 -2.48 -28.32
CA ASP A 322 14.93 -3.41 -28.14
C ASP A 322 13.93 -2.93 -27.06
N PHE A 323 14.38 -2.14 -26.09
CA PHE A 323 13.56 -1.70 -24.95
C PHE A 323 13.31 -0.19 -24.85
N ASN A 324 13.91 0.65 -25.71
CA ASN A 324 13.68 2.11 -25.69
C ASN A 324 12.22 2.49 -25.96
N TYR A 325 11.50 1.68 -26.75
CA TYR A 325 10.11 1.95 -27.16
C TYR A 325 9.07 1.46 -26.13
N HIS A 326 9.47 0.62 -25.17
CA HIS A 326 8.57 -0.01 -24.19
C HIS A 326 8.27 0.87 -22.96
N ARG A 327 8.64 2.16 -23.00
CA ARG A 327 8.49 3.12 -21.89
C ARG A 327 7.05 3.37 -21.44
N ASN A 328 6.06 3.14 -22.31
CA ASN A 328 4.64 3.39 -22.04
C ASN A 328 3.81 2.12 -21.80
N ILE A 329 4.45 0.93 -21.79
CA ILE A 329 3.72 -0.31 -21.51
C ILE A 329 3.32 -0.30 -20.03
N SER A 330 2.02 -0.31 -19.78
CA SER A 330 1.46 -0.15 -18.43
C SER A 330 0.52 -1.29 -18.02
N SER A 331 0.07 -2.10 -18.98
CA SER A 331 -0.85 -3.22 -18.73
C SER A 331 -0.18 -4.58 -18.84
N LEU A 332 -0.70 -5.56 -18.09
CA LEU A 332 -0.26 -6.95 -18.20
C LEU A 332 -0.56 -7.54 -19.60
N GLN A 333 -1.63 -7.07 -20.26
CA GLN A 333 -2.00 -7.52 -21.60
C GLN A 333 -0.94 -7.12 -22.65
N GLU A 334 -0.42 -5.90 -22.56
CA GLU A 334 0.67 -5.42 -23.41
C GLU A 334 1.98 -6.16 -23.11
N LEU A 335 2.34 -6.34 -21.82
CA LEU A 335 3.55 -7.07 -21.41
C LEU A 335 3.54 -8.54 -21.85
N ARG A 336 2.36 -9.13 -22.03
CA ARG A 336 2.20 -10.50 -22.53
C ARG A 336 2.49 -10.62 -24.02
N GLN A 337 2.42 -9.54 -24.80
CA GLN A 337 2.56 -9.62 -26.25
C GLN A 337 3.93 -10.22 -26.65
N GLY A 338 3.91 -11.26 -27.48
CA GLY A 338 5.11 -11.97 -27.90
C GLY A 338 5.68 -12.96 -26.88
N LEU A 339 5.09 -13.10 -25.70
CA LEU A 339 5.43 -14.14 -24.73
C LEU A 339 4.58 -15.40 -24.96
N LYS A 340 5.21 -16.57 -24.87
CA LYS A 340 4.51 -17.87 -24.95
C LYS A 340 4.11 -18.33 -23.54
N PRO A 341 2.82 -18.37 -23.16
CA PRO A 341 2.39 -18.69 -21.79
C PRO A 341 3.02 -19.95 -21.18
N SER A 342 3.23 -21.00 -21.98
CA SER A 342 3.84 -22.26 -21.54
C SER A 342 5.30 -22.13 -21.05
N LYS A 343 5.97 -21.00 -21.32
CA LYS A 343 7.35 -20.72 -20.87
C LYS A 343 7.44 -20.01 -19.52
N PHE A 344 6.32 -19.60 -18.93
CA PHE A 344 6.34 -18.88 -17.65
C PHE A 344 6.95 -19.68 -16.51
N ASN A 345 6.57 -20.95 -16.34
CA ASN A 345 7.13 -21.78 -15.28
C ASN A 345 8.60 -22.15 -15.55
N ASP A 346 8.98 -22.33 -16.83
CA ASP A 346 10.38 -22.48 -17.21
C ASP A 346 11.21 -21.27 -16.75
N PHE A 347 10.69 -20.05 -16.96
CA PHE A 347 11.32 -18.81 -16.49
C PHE A 347 11.43 -18.76 -14.96
N CYS A 348 10.35 -19.05 -14.23
CA CYS A 348 10.36 -19.05 -12.76
C CYS A 348 11.39 -20.05 -12.20
N ARG A 349 11.44 -21.26 -12.78
CA ARG A 349 12.41 -22.29 -12.41
C ARG A 349 13.84 -21.86 -12.67
N GLN A 350 14.11 -21.35 -13.87
CA GLN A 350 15.41 -20.81 -14.26
C GLN A 350 15.87 -19.71 -13.30
N THR A 351 14.97 -18.80 -12.94
CA THR A 351 15.27 -17.65 -12.08
C THR A 351 15.51 -18.05 -10.63
N PHE A 352 14.62 -18.84 -10.03
CA PHE A 352 14.64 -19.08 -8.58
C PHE A 352 15.28 -20.40 -8.15
N GLN A 353 15.35 -21.40 -9.02
CA GLN A 353 16.00 -22.68 -8.73
C GLN A 353 17.42 -22.73 -9.30
N PHE A 354 17.60 -22.35 -10.56
CA PHE A 354 18.90 -22.43 -11.23
C PHE A 354 19.71 -21.14 -11.18
N GLN A 355 19.10 -20.03 -10.75
CA GLN A 355 19.71 -18.70 -10.71
C GLN A 355 20.32 -18.28 -12.06
N GLN A 356 19.72 -18.78 -13.15
CA GLN A 356 20.17 -18.54 -14.50
C GLN A 356 18.97 -18.54 -15.45
N CYS A 357 18.74 -17.42 -16.12
CA CYS A 357 17.72 -17.28 -17.14
C CYS A 357 18.34 -17.27 -18.54
N ASN A 358 17.79 -18.08 -19.45
CA ASN A 358 18.36 -18.33 -20.78
C ASN A 358 17.45 -17.88 -21.95
N TYR A 359 16.22 -17.46 -21.69
CA TYR A 359 15.26 -17.13 -22.75
C TYR A 359 14.37 -15.94 -22.39
N ASN A 360 14.46 -14.87 -23.19
CA ASN A 360 13.63 -13.65 -23.08
C ASN A 360 13.54 -13.10 -21.65
N CYS A 361 14.65 -13.07 -20.93
CA CYS A 361 14.71 -12.81 -19.49
C CYS A 361 14.22 -11.42 -19.12
N GLU A 362 14.48 -10.44 -19.97
CA GLU A 362 14.07 -9.05 -19.81
C GLU A 362 12.55 -8.93 -19.93
N ARG A 363 11.95 -9.56 -20.95
CA ARG A 363 10.49 -9.51 -21.18
C ARG A 363 9.74 -10.33 -20.14
N TRP A 364 10.20 -11.55 -19.85
CA TRP A 364 9.60 -12.38 -18.82
C TRP A 364 9.79 -11.78 -17.43
N GLY A 365 10.95 -11.19 -17.13
CA GLY A 365 11.20 -10.50 -15.88
C GLY A 365 10.30 -9.28 -15.70
N HIS A 366 10.11 -8.47 -16.75
CA HIS A 366 9.18 -7.33 -16.69
C HIS A 366 7.72 -7.78 -16.49
N TYR A 367 7.30 -8.82 -17.22
CA TYR A 367 5.99 -9.43 -17.00
C TYR A 367 5.85 -9.96 -15.57
N PHE A 368 6.84 -10.71 -15.08
CA PHE A 368 6.84 -11.31 -13.74
C PHE A 368 6.78 -10.25 -12.63
N MET A 369 7.61 -9.19 -12.71
CA MET A 369 7.60 -8.12 -11.72
C MET A 369 6.27 -7.35 -11.72
N SER A 370 5.56 -7.32 -12.84
CA SER A 370 4.24 -6.69 -12.92
C SER A 370 3.12 -7.62 -12.44
N ALA A 371 3.08 -8.86 -12.95
CA ALA A 371 2.02 -9.84 -12.73
C ALA A 371 2.11 -10.54 -11.37
N VAL A 372 3.32 -10.72 -10.84
CA VAL A 372 3.54 -11.39 -9.56
C VAL A 372 3.88 -10.37 -8.49
N PHE A 373 4.99 -9.62 -8.63
CA PHE A 373 5.45 -8.73 -7.57
C PHE A 373 4.48 -7.57 -7.30
N SER A 374 4.28 -6.67 -8.27
CA SER A 374 3.39 -5.51 -8.13
C SER A 374 1.94 -5.90 -7.83
N ALA A 375 1.41 -6.89 -8.55
CA ALA A 375 0.06 -7.39 -8.30
C ALA A 375 -0.10 -7.95 -6.87
N SER A 376 0.92 -8.60 -6.32
CA SER A 376 0.91 -9.10 -4.94
C SER A 376 1.05 -7.99 -3.91
N VAL A 377 1.82 -6.94 -4.20
CA VAL A 377 1.84 -5.73 -3.36
C VAL A 377 0.45 -5.12 -3.26
N ARG A 378 -0.29 -5.09 -4.38
CA ARG A 378 -1.68 -4.63 -4.39
C ARG A 378 -2.57 -5.60 -3.61
N ASN A 379 -2.54 -6.89 -3.91
CA ASN A 379 -3.40 -7.90 -3.29
C ASN A 379 -2.61 -9.16 -2.95
N PHE A 380 -2.36 -9.40 -1.66
CA PHE A 380 -1.53 -10.52 -1.20
C PHE A 380 -2.04 -11.90 -1.62
N ARG A 381 -3.36 -12.05 -1.85
CA ARG A 381 -3.93 -13.31 -2.35
C ARG A 381 -3.33 -13.73 -3.69
N THR A 382 -2.89 -12.76 -4.51
CA THR A 382 -2.20 -13.02 -5.78
C THR A 382 -0.94 -13.85 -5.57
N PHE A 383 -0.15 -13.57 -4.54
CA PHE A 383 1.09 -14.30 -4.27
C PHE A 383 0.83 -15.74 -3.86
N SER A 384 -0.17 -15.95 -2.99
CA SER A 384 -0.61 -17.29 -2.58
C SER A 384 -1.04 -18.12 -3.78
N LEU A 385 -1.81 -17.53 -4.70
CA LEU A 385 -2.25 -18.19 -5.94
C LEU A 385 -1.07 -18.47 -6.88
N PHE A 386 -0.11 -17.56 -6.98
CA PHE A 386 1.10 -17.73 -7.79
C PHE A 386 1.87 -18.96 -7.33
N LEU A 387 2.17 -19.05 -6.03
CA LEU A 387 2.86 -20.22 -5.47
C LEU A 387 2.07 -21.50 -5.76
N MET A 388 0.79 -21.55 -5.41
CA MET A 388 -0.05 -22.73 -5.63
C MET A 388 -0.09 -23.18 -7.09
N SER A 389 -0.10 -22.23 -8.03
CA SER A 389 -0.23 -22.54 -9.46
C SER A 389 1.09 -22.99 -10.07
N VAL A 390 2.21 -22.33 -9.72
CA VAL A 390 3.54 -22.73 -10.17
C VAL A 390 3.91 -24.09 -9.59
N ILE A 391 3.70 -24.32 -8.29
CA ILE A 391 3.96 -25.62 -7.68
C ILE A 391 3.02 -26.70 -8.21
N GLY A 392 1.72 -26.41 -8.30
CA GLY A 392 0.77 -27.35 -8.89
C GLY A 392 1.17 -27.75 -10.32
N CYS A 393 1.68 -26.80 -11.11
CA CYS A 393 2.23 -27.12 -12.42
C CYS A 393 3.49 -27.98 -12.34
N GLU A 394 4.51 -27.58 -11.56
CA GLU A 394 5.79 -28.30 -11.49
C GLU A 394 5.60 -29.74 -10.96
N VAL A 395 4.77 -29.95 -9.94
CA VAL A 395 4.44 -31.29 -9.43
C VAL A 395 3.67 -32.10 -10.50
N GLY A 396 2.81 -31.45 -11.28
CA GLY A 396 2.07 -32.07 -12.39
C GLY A 396 2.91 -32.40 -13.63
N ARG A 397 4.11 -31.81 -13.79
CA ARG A 397 4.99 -32.03 -14.97
C ARG A 397 5.53 -33.44 -15.09
N SER A 398 5.48 -34.25 -14.02
CA SER A 398 5.72 -35.70 -14.09
C SER A 398 4.79 -36.42 -15.10
N ARG A 399 3.70 -35.78 -15.54
CA ARG A 399 2.75 -36.29 -16.55
C ARG A 399 2.60 -35.42 -17.81
N GLY A 400 3.66 -34.69 -18.19
CA GLY A 400 3.83 -34.09 -19.52
C GLY A 400 2.57 -33.52 -20.18
N THR A 401 2.02 -32.40 -19.71
CA THR A 401 1.03 -31.64 -20.47
C THR A 401 1.00 -30.15 -20.10
N ASP A 402 0.72 -29.32 -21.11
CA ASP A 402 0.35 -27.91 -21.04
C ASP A 402 -0.99 -27.73 -20.29
N SER A 403 -1.02 -28.03 -18.99
CA SER A 403 -2.20 -27.80 -18.16
C SER A 403 -2.60 -26.32 -18.21
N SER A 404 -3.90 -26.04 -18.30
CA SER A 404 -4.42 -24.66 -18.21
C SER A 404 -3.97 -23.96 -16.92
N LEU A 405 -3.64 -24.71 -15.86
CA LEU A 405 -3.06 -24.19 -14.63
C LEU A 405 -1.67 -23.58 -14.86
N CYS A 406 -0.82 -24.23 -15.67
CA CYS A 406 0.56 -23.82 -15.94
C CYS A 406 0.65 -22.48 -16.69
N THR A 407 -0.45 -22.06 -17.32
CA THR A 407 -0.53 -20.83 -18.12
C THR A 407 -1.48 -19.78 -17.50
N ALA A 408 -2.16 -20.12 -16.39
CA ALA A 408 -3.19 -19.27 -15.80
C ALA A 408 -2.69 -17.89 -15.34
N PHE A 409 -1.43 -17.79 -14.93
CA PHE A 409 -0.79 -16.52 -14.53
C PHE A 409 -0.33 -15.65 -15.70
N VAL A 410 -0.42 -16.15 -16.92
CA VAL A 410 -0.18 -15.40 -18.16
C VAL A 410 -1.50 -15.14 -18.89
N GLY A 411 -2.54 -15.92 -18.61
CA GLY A 411 -3.85 -15.82 -19.25
C GLY A 411 -4.79 -14.77 -18.65
N ASP A 412 -5.98 -14.71 -19.22
CA ASP A 412 -7.07 -13.83 -18.75
C ASP A 412 -7.64 -14.30 -17.39
N ASP A 413 -7.28 -15.52 -16.99
CA ASP A 413 -7.53 -16.11 -15.66
C ASP A 413 -6.76 -15.39 -14.53
N HIS A 414 -5.77 -14.55 -14.84
CA HIS A 414 -5.04 -13.80 -13.83
C HIS A 414 -5.98 -12.84 -13.05
N PRO A 415 -6.06 -12.92 -11.71
CA PRO A 415 -7.06 -12.18 -10.93
C PRO A 415 -7.00 -10.66 -11.08
N MET A 416 -5.79 -10.12 -11.27
CA MET A 416 -5.57 -8.67 -11.41
C MET A 416 -5.60 -8.16 -12.86
N VAL A 417 -5.89 -9.03 -13.84
CA VAL A 417 -6.11 -8.61 -15.24
C VAL A 417 -7.57 -8.18 -15.39
N THR A 418 -7.77 -6.93 -15.85
CA THR A 418 -9.07 -6.33 -16.08
C THR A 418 -9.13 -5.67 -17.46
N ASP A 419 -10.27 -5.76 -18.14
CA ASP A 419 -10.50 -5.10 -19.44
C ASP A 419 -10.77 -3.59 -19.32
N HIS A 420 -10.85 -3.10 -18.08
CA HIS A 420 -11.05 -1.71 -17.74
C HIS A 420 -9.91 -1.22 -16.83
N PRO A 421 -9.61 0.09 -16.82
CA PRO A 421 -8.64 0.66 -15.88
C PRO A 421 -8.98 0.24 -14.45
N LEU A 422 -7.96 -0.13 -13.67
CA LEU A 422 -8.15 -0.44 -12.26
C LEU A 422 -8.83 0.75 -11.57
N PRO A 423 -9.87 0.54 -10.76
CA PRO A 423 -10.51 1.63 -10.05
C PRO A 423 -9.50 2.39 -9.19
N TYR A 424 -9.58 3.72 -9.14
CA TYR A 424 -8.57 4.59 -8.49
C TYR A 424 -8.26 4.19 -7.03
N HIS A 425 -9.27 3.70 -6.30
CA HIS A 425 -9.13 3.23 -4.91
C HIS A 425 -8.29 1.95 -4.75
N VAL A 426 -8.10 1.16 -5.81
CA VAL A 426 -7.16 0.01 -5.83
C VAL A 426 -5.72 0.48 -5.75
N HIS A 427 -5.41 1.72 -6.15
CA HIS A 427 -4.08 2.31 -5.98
C HIS A 427 -3.84 2.78 -4.53
N GLN A 428 -4.92 3.01 -3.76
CA GLN A 428 -4.86 3.50 -2.39
C GLN A 428 -4.83 2.37 -1.34
N ARG A 429 -5.32 1.17 -1.68
CA ARG A 429 -5.28 -0.01 -0.81
C ARG A 429 -4.27 -1.03 -1.30
N ARG A 430 -3.54 -1.66 -0.38
CA ARG A 430 -2.47 -2.61 -0.65
C ARG A 430 -2.54 -3.81 0.28
N GLY A 431 -1.77 -4.85 -0.01
CA GLY A 431 -1.64 -6.04 0.82
C GLY A 431 -2.96 -6.77 1.04
N PHE A 432 -3.33 -6.94 2.30
CA PHE A 432 -4.60 -7.58 2.68
C PHE A 432 -5.84 -6.79 2.24
N TYR A 433 -5.72 -5.47 2.06
CA TYR A 433 -6.85 -4.59 1.78
C TYR A 433 -7.02 -4.22 0.30
N GLY A 434 -6.09 -4.57 -0.60
CA GLY A 434 -6.13 -4.00 -1.96
C GLY A 434 -7.28 -4.47 -2.85
N CYS A 435 -7.91 -5.59 -2.52
CA CYS A 435 -9.13 -6.07 -3.19
C CYS A 435 -10.24 -6.28 -2.17
N THR A 436 -10.64 -5.18 -1.52
CA THR A 436 -11.69 -5.15 -0.49
C THR A 436 -12.64 -3.97 -0.68
N VAL A 437 -13.80 -4.09 -0.04
CA VAL A 437 -14.85 -3.06 0.00
C VAL A 437 -15.39 -3.04 1.42
N ASP A 438 -15.39 -1.87 2.08
CA ASP A 438 -15.77 -1.77 3.50
C ASP A 438 -17.24 -2.13 3.72
N ASN A 439 -18.12 -1.64 2.85
CA ASN A 439 -19.52 -2.01 2.82
C ASN A 439 -19.91 -2.45 1.39
N TYR A 440 -19.91 -3.76 1.17
CA TYR A 440 -20.18 -4.35 -0.14
C TYR A 440 -21.59 -4.03 -0.64
N GLU A 441 -22.59 -4.01 0.24
CA GLU A 441 -23.99 -3.76 -0.16
C GLU A 441 -24.21 -2.32 -0.62
N MET A 442 -23.59 -1.35 0.06
CA MET A 442 -23.70 0.08 -0.26
C MET A 442 -22.71 0.55 -1.33
N ALA A 443 -21.80 -0.30 -1.79
CA ALA A 443 -20.80 0.09 -2.76
C ALA A 443 -21.39 0.33 -4.17
N PRO A 444 -20.81 1.25 -4.96
CA PRO A 444 -21.22 1.46 -6.35
C PRO A 444 -21.20 0.16 -7.16
N GLN A 445 -22.16 0.02 -8.09
CA GLN A 445 -22.34 -1.21 -8.87
C GLN A 445 -21.08 -1.66 -9.61
N GLU A 446 -20.34 -0.72 -10.19
CA GLU A 446 -19.07 -0.99 -10.87
C GLU A 446 -18.04 -1.61 -9.94
N ARG A 447 -17.94 -1.11 -8.70
CA ARG A 447 -17.02 -1.62 -7.67
C ARG A 447 -17.40 -3.04 -7.22
N ARG A 448 -18.70 -3.29 -7.04
CA ARG A 448 -19.21 -4.63 -6.71
C ARG A 448 -18.94 -5.63 -7.83
N THR A 449 -19.13 -5.21 -9.07
CA THR A 449 -18.90 -6.03 -10.28
C THR A 449 -17.42 -6.33 -10.47
N TRP A 450 -16.55 -5.33 -10.27
CA TRP A 450 -15.11 -5.51 -10.32
C TRP A 450 -14.62 -6.51 -9.26
N LEU A 451 -15.03 -6.33 -8.00
CA LEU A 451 -14.61 -7.23 -6.93
C LEU A 451 -15.14 -8.66 -7.15
N ASP A 452 -16.39 -8.81 -7.59
CA ASP A 452 -16.95 -10.13 -7.94
C ASP A 452 -16.12 -10.83 -9.01
N LYS A 453 -15.70 -10.13 -10.07
CA LYS A 453 -14.82 -10.67 -11.12
C LYS A 453 -13.47 -11.11 -10.58
N VAL A 454 -12.82 -10.29 -9.76
CA VAL A 454 -11.52 -10.62 -9.15
C VAL A 454 -11.65 -11.88 -8.29
N VAL A 455 -12.62 -11.89 -7.36
CA VAL A 455 -12.82 -13.01 -6.42
C VAL A 455 -13.25 -14.29 -7.15
N ALA A 456 -14.02 -14.18 -8.23
CA ALA A 456 -14.36 -15.33 -9.07
C ALA A 456 -13.12 -15.98 -9.69
N LYS A 457 -12.20 -15.17 -10.23
CA LYS A 457 -10.92 -15.64 -10.80
C LYS A 457 -10.04 -16.26 -9.71
N GLU A 458 -9.92 -15.60 -8.56
CA GLU A 458 -9.17 -16.12 -7.40
C GLU A 458 -9.68 -17.50 -6.97
N ASN A 459 -10.99 -17.66 -6.82
CA ASN A 459 -11.63 -18.91 -6.41
C ASN A 459 -11.43 -20.01 -7.47
N SER A 460 -11.64 -19.69 -8.75
CA SER A 460 -11.44 -20.63 -9.86
C SER A 460 -10.01 -21.15 -9.90
N LEU A 461 -9.03 -20.25 -9.79
CA LEU A 461 -7.62 -20.60 -9.83
C LEU A 461 -7.22 -21.44 -8.62
N TYR A 462 -7.65 -21.07 -7.41
CA TYR A 462 -7.41 -21.87 -6.21
C TYR A 462 -7.94 -23.31 -6.34
N ILE A 463 -9.16 -23.48 -6.85
CA ILE A 463 -9.77 -24.81 -7.05
C ILE A 463 -8.94 -25.63 -8.05
N LYS A 464 -8.58 -25.05 -9.20
CA LYS A 464 -7.75 -25.72 -10.21
C LYS A 464 -6.40 -26.16 -9.62
N SER A 465 -5.70 -25.26 -8.90
CA SER A 465 -4.41 -25.58 -8.28
C SER A 465 -4.52 -26.72 -7.27
N LYS A 466 -5.54 -26.65 -6.40
CA LYS A 466 -5.78 -27.67 -5.38
C LYS A 466 -6.10 -29.05 -5.99
N GLN A 467 -6.91 -29.10 -7.05
CA GLN A 467 -7.23 -30.35 -7.72
C GLN A 467 -6.00 -31.02 -8.30
N VAL A 468 -5.12 -30.26 -8.97
CA VAL A 468 -3.88 -30.80 -9.54
C VAL A 468 -2.96 -31.31 -8.44
N MET A 469 -2.79 -30.54 -7.36
CA MET A 469 -1.97 -30.98 -6.23
C MET A 469 -2.52 -32.28 -5.61
N ASN A 470 -3.83 -32.39 -5.37
CA ASN A 470 -4.42 -33.59 -4.77
C ASN A 470 -4.42 -34.84 -5.67
N ALA A 471 -4.30 -34.69 -6.99
CA ALA A 471 -4.43 -35.77 -7.97
C ALA A 471 -3.11 -36.50 -8.28
N VAL A 472 -1.97 -35.98 -7.82
CA VAL A 472 -0.64 -36.49 -8.16
C VAL A 472 0.01 -37.07 -6.91
N THR A 473 0.59 -38.26 -7.00
CA THR A 473 1.55 -38.77 -5.99
C THR A 473 2.71 -37.79 -5.92
N HIS A 474 2.74 -36.99 -4.84
CA HIS A 474 3.64 -35.85 -4.68
C HIS A 474 5.11 -36.29 -4.72
N ASP A 475 5.92 -35.60 -5.52
CA ASP A 475 7.36 -35.55 -5.28
C ASP A 475 7.62 -34.53 -4.16
N GLU A 476 7.66 -35.04 -2.93
CA GLU A 476 7.86 -34.22 -1.72
C GLU A 476 9.15 -33.39 -1.78
N GLN A 477 10.18 -33.85 -2.51
CA GLN A 477 11.45 -33.14 -2.62
C GLN A 477 11.32 -31.87 -3.47
N THR A 478 10.69 -31.93 -4.65
CA THR A 478 10.44 -30.74 -5.48
C THR A 478 9.52 -29.74 -4.78
N GLU A 479 8.51 -30.23 -4.04
CA GLU A 479 7.67 -29.37 -3.22
C GLU A 479 8.48 -28.71 -2.08
N LEU A 480 9.36 -29.43 -1.40
CA LEU A 480 10.23 -28.89 -0.34
C LEU A 480 11.35 -27.99 -0.87
N ASP A 481 11.82 -28.16 -2.09
CA ASP A 481 12.82 -27.26 -2.67
C ASP A 481 12.19 -25.89 -3.01
N ILE A 482 10.92 -25.88 -3.46
CA ILE A 482 10.20 -24.64 -3.78
C ILE A 482 9.54 -24.03 -2.53
N PHE A 483 8.88 -24.83 -1.70
CA PHE A 483 8.17 -24.39 -0.50
C PHE A 483 8.95 -24.57 0.79
N GLY A 484 9.90 -25.49 0.93
CA GLY A 484 10.41 -25.96 2.23
C GLY A 484 10.98 -24.88 3.16
N LYS A 485 11.47 -23.77 2.62
CA LYS A 485 11.85 -22.59 3.43
C LYS A 485 10.62 -21.77 3.91
N VAL A 486 9.57 -21.70 3.11
CA VAL A 486 8.31 -20.97 3.35
C VAL A 486 7.29 -21.83 4.16
N LYS A 487 7.23 -23.15 3.92
CA LYS A 487 6.32 -24.13 4.54
C LYS A 487 6.55 -24.30 6.03
N VAL A 488 7.82 -24.27 6.48
CA VAL A 488 8.18 -24.42 7.89
C VAL A 488 7.71 -23.22 8.71
N MET A 489 7.87 -21.99 8.19
CA MET A 489 7.33 -20.77 8.80
C MET A 489 5.79 -20.75 8.77
N ASN A 490 5.20 -21.12 7.64
CA ASN A 490 3.74 -21.09 7.44
C ASN A 490 2.97 -22.08 8.30
N LYS A 491 3.55 -23.26 8.64
CA LYS A 491 2.84 -24.28 9.42
C LYS A 491 2.39 -23.76 10.79
N TYR A 492 3.24 -22.98 11.46
CA TYR A 492 2.95 -22.37 12.75
C TYR A 492 1.94 -21.22 12.63
N VAL A 493 2.10 -20.33 11.65
CA VAL A 493 1.19 -19.19 11.44
C VAL A 493 -0.20 -19.66 10.99
N PHE A 494 -0.27 -20.68 10.14
CA PHE A 494 -1.54 -21.27 9.71
C PHE A 494 -2.26 -21.97 10.86
N SER A 495 -1.55 -22.65 11.77
CA SER A 495 -2.18 -23.20 12.97
C SER A 495 -2.75 -22.11 13.89
N SER A 496 -2.03 -21.00 14.09
CA SER A 496 -2.53 -19.86 14.88
C SER A 496 -3.75 -19.21 14.23
N TYR A 497 -3.77 -19.08 12.90
CA TYR A 497 -4.92 -18.63 12.15
C TYR A 497 -6.14 -19.54 12.34
N LEU A 498 -5.95 -20.87 12.25
CA LEU A 498 -7.00 -21.86 12.50
C LEU A 498 -7.55 -21.77 13.93
N GLU A 499 -6.70 -21.49 14.91
CA GLU A 499 -7.11 -21.29 16.31
C GLU A 499 -7.98 -20.05 16.49
N TYR A 500 -7.66 -18.95 15.81
CA TYR A 500 -8.46 -17.71 15.88
C TYR A 500 -9.90 -17.94 15.41
N PHE A 501 -10.08 -18.69 14.33
CA PHE A 501 -11.40 -19.04 13.80
C PHE A 501 -12.03 -20.28 14.45
N ARG A 502 -11.43 -20.82 15.52
CA ARG A 502 -11.91 -22.05 16.16
C ARG A 502 -13.36 -21.89 16.62
N GLY A 503 -14.21 -22.79 16.14
CA GLY A 503 -15.63 -22.80 16.48
C GLY A 503 -16.53 -22.01 15.51
N THR A 504 -15.96 -21.12 14.69
CA THR A 504 -16.72 -20.41 13.64
C THR A 504 -16.99 -21.32 12.42
N PRO A 505 -17.95 -20.97 11.54
CA PRO A 505 -18.13 -21.66 10.27
C PRO A 505 -16.85 -21.70 9.43
N GLU A 506 -16.10 -20.60 9.38
CA GLU A 506 -14.82 -20.48 8.67
C GLU A 506 -13.78 -21.45 9.25
N GLY A 507 -13.56 -21.46 10.57
CA GLY A 507 -12.59 -22.37 11.18
C GLY A 507 -12.97 -23.84 11.02
N LYS A 508 -14.27 -24.16 11.02
CA LYS A 508 -14.76 -25.51 10.71
C LYS A 508 -14.45 -25.91 9.25
N LYS A 509 -14.62 -25.00 8.29
CA LYS A 509 -14.27 -25.25 6.87
C LYS A 509 -12.77 -25.39 6.65
N LEU A 510 -11.98 -24.50 7.24
CA LEU A 510 -10.53 -24.50 7.15
C LEU A 510 -9.93 -25.78 7.76
N LYS A 511 -10.43 -26.22 8.93
CA LYS A 511 -10.03 -27.48 9.56
C LYS A 511 -10.35 -28.71 8.72
N ARG A 512 -11.41 -28.68 7.91
CA ARG A 512 -11.81 -29.77 7.00
C ARG A 512 -11.08 -29.73 5.65
N GLY A 513 -10.12 -28.82 5.48
CA GLY A 513 -9.36 -28.70 4.24
C GLY A 513 -10.20 -28.18 3.07
N CYS A 514 -11.22 -27.35 3.31
CA CYS A 514 -11.90 -26.55 2.27
C CYS A 514 -12.57 -27.40 1.18
N THR A 515 -13.24 -28.46 1.59
CA THR A 515 -14.16 -29.20 0.72
C THR A 515 -15.43 -28.38 0.53
N ALA A 516 -15.96 -28.34 -0.69
CA ALA A 516 -17.25 -27.74 -0.95
C ALA A 516 -18.28 -28.48 -0.07
N SER A 517 -18.79 -27.81 0.95
CA SER A 517 -19.94 -28.32 1.68
C SER A 517 -21.11 -28.31 0.71
N PHE A 518 -21.54 -29.48 0.26
CA PHE A 518 -22.89 -29.64 -0.26
C PHE A 518 -23.83 -29.15 0.82
N TYR A 519 -24.27 -27.90 0.74
CA TYR A 519 -25.45 -27.47 1.47
C TYR A 519 -26.61 -28.22 0.82
N VAL A 520 -26.98 -29.32 1.46
CA VAL A 520 -28.31 -29.90 1.31
C VAL A 520 -29.27 -28.82 1.81
N ASN A 521 -30.13 -28.34 0.92
CA ASN A 521 -31.31 -27.58 1.31
C ASN A 521 -32.10 -28.44 2.32
N SER A 522 -32.22 -27.94 3.55
CA SER A 522 -33.22 -28.39 4.52
C SER A 522 -33.73 -27.17 5.25
#